data_AF-A0A4Q5QIN2-F1
#
_entry.id   AF-A0A4Q5QIN2-F1
#
_cell.length_a   1.000
_cell.length_b   1.000
_cell.length_c   1.000
_cell.angle_alpha   90.00
_cell.angle_beta   90.00
_cell.angle_gamma   90.00
#
_symmetry.space_group_name_H-M   'P 1'
#
loop_
_entity.id
_entity.type
_entity.pdbx_description
1 polymer ?
#
loop_
_entity_poly.entity_id
_entity_poly.type
_entity_poly.pdbx_seq_one_letter_code
_entity_poly.pdbx_strand_id
1 'polypeptide(L)' 'NSKIRIVRDGVVVYTGELASLKRYKDDVKEVATGYECGLNVNNFNNIEVGDIVEAYENVEVKRKLA' A
#
# COMPACT_ATOMS: atom_id res chain seq x y z
N ASN A 1 -9.83 -3.24 -3.38
CA ASN A 1 -8.84 -3.42 -2.32
C ASN A 1 -7.46 -3.48 -2.96
N SER A 2 -6.64 -2.48 -2.67
CA SER A 2 -5.31 -2.37 -3.24
C SER A 2 -4.39 -3.38 -2.59
N LYS A 3 -3.65 -4.14 -3.40
CA LYS A 3 -2.62 -5.04 -2.89
C LYS A 3 -1.39 -4.23 -2.56
N ILE A 4 -0.71 -4.59 -1.49
CA ILE A 4 0.53 -3.95 -1.08
C ILE A 4 1.60 -4.97 -0.75
N ARG A 5 2.85 -4.58 -0.93
CA ARG A 5 4.02 -5.33 -0.47
C ARG A 5 4.96 -4.41 0.28
N ILE A 6 5.62 -4.96 1.28
CA ILE A 6 6.59 -4.25 2.11
C ILE A 6 7.94 -4.86 1.82
N VAL A 7 8.87 -4.01 1.43
CA VAL A 7 10.25 -4.36 1.09
C VAL A 7 11.18 -3.67 2.07
N ARG A 8 12.05 -4.44 2.70
CA ARG A 8 13.07 -3.97 3.63
C ARG A 8 14.42 -4.45 3.14
N ASP A 9 15.37 -3.54 2.93
CA ASP A 9 16.72 -3.87 2.46
C ASP A 9 16.74 -4.74 1.18
N GLY A 10 15.75 -4.54 0.29
CA GLY A 10 15.60 -5.30 -0.96
C GLY A 10 14.95 -6.67 -0.83
N VAL A 11 14.55 -7.07 0.39
CA VAL A 11 13.83 -8.33 0.65
C VAL A 11 12.36 -8.04 0.91
N VAL A 12 11.47 -8.83 0.30
CA VAL A 12 10.03 -8.75 0.56
C VAL A 12 9.75 -9.31 1.95
N VAL A 13 9.42 -8.44 2.90
CA VAL A 13 9.10 -8.82 4.28
C VAL A 13 7.64 -9.25 4.40
N TYR A 14 6.76 -8.58 3.66
CA TYR A 14 5.33 -8.84 3.74
C TYR A 14 4.62 -8.58 2.43
N THR A 15 3.61 -9.38 2.14
CA THR A 15 2.69 -9.21 1.00
C THR A 15 1.28 -9.40 1.51
N GLY A 16 0.42 -8.41 1.26
CA GLY A 16 -0.95 -8.46 1.71
C GLY A 16 -1.82 -7.39 1.06
N GLU A 17 -2.89 -7.03 1.76
CA GLU A 17 -3.82 -6.01 1.31
C GLU A 17 -3.78 -4.82 2.28
N LEU A 18 -3.93 -3.62 1.73
CA LEU A 18 -4.08 -2.42 2.54
C LEU A 18 -5.41 -2.52 3.30
N ALA A 19 -5.37 -2.50 4.64
CA ALA A 19 -6.58 -2.56 5.45
C ALA A 19 -7.31 -1.22 5.46
N SER A 20 -6.58 -0.13 5.69
CA SER A 20 -7.17 1.22 5.78
C SER A 20 -6.09 2.28 5.65
N LEU A 21 -6.46 3.41 5.06
CA LEU A 21 -5.65 4.62 5.05
C LEU A 21 -6.40 5.70 5.86
N LYS A 22 -5.77 6.20 6.91
CA LYS A 22 -6.31 7.26 7.75
C LYS A 22 -5.44 8.49 7.67
N ARG A 23 -6.05 9.62 7.36
CA ARG A 23 -5.41 10.93 7.44
C ARG A 23 -5.97 11.62 8.67
N TYR A 24 -5.17 11.73 9.72
CA TYR A 24 -5.60 12.24 11.03
C TYR A 24 -6.83 11.49 11.58
N LYS A 25 -8.03 12.07 11.45
CA LYS A 25 -9.29 11.52 11.96
C LYS A 25 -10.20 11.01 10.85
N ASP A 26 -9.82 11.19 9.59
CA ASP A 26 -10.64 10.88 8.44
C ASP A 26 -10.10 9.65 7.70
N ASP A 27 -10.99 8.69 7.45
CA ASP A 27 -10.73 7.55 6.58
C ASP A 27 -10.71 8.05 5.12
N VAL A 28 -9.56 7.93 4.47
CA VAL A 28 -9.35 8.38 3.10
C VAL A 28 -9.05 7.18 2.21
N LYS A 29 -9.49 7.25 0.95
CA LYS A 29 -9.20 6.20 -0.04
C LYS A 29 -7.83 6.39 -0.69
N GLU A 30 -7.38 7.64 -0.81
CA GLU A 30 -6.17 8.03 -1.49
C GLU A 30 -5.50 9.16 -0.72
N VAL A 31 -4.17 9.17 -0.70
CA VAL A 31 -3.39 10.28 -0.16
C VAL A 31 -2.47 10.80 -1.25
N ALA A 32 -2.35 12.12 -1.36
CA ALA A 32 -1.39 12.73 -2.25
C ALA A 32 0.03 12.57 -1.67
N THR A 33 1.02 12.52 -2.57
CA THR A 33 2.43 12.50 -2.19
C THR A 33 2.81 13.72 -1.35
N GLY A 34 3.59 13.51 -0.29
CA GLY A 34 4.08 14.57 0.59
C GLY A 34 3.17 14.90 1.79
N TYR A 35 2.07 14.17 1.99
CA TYR A 35 1.26 14.28 3.20
C TYR A 35 1.55 13.15 4.19
N GLU A 36 1.54 13.47 5.48
CA GLU A 36 1.56 12.48 6.55
C GLU A 36 0.22 11.75 6.61
N CYS A 37 0.29 10.43 6.62
CA CYS A 37 -0.86 9.54 6.66
C CYS A 37 -0.53 8.29 7.47
N GLY A 38 -1.50 7.82 8.23
CA GLY A 38 -1.46 6.51 8.87
C GLY A 38 -1.97 5.47 7.89
N LEU A 39 -1.14 4.47 7.59
CA LEU A 39 -1.55 3.30 6.82
C LEU A 39 -1.64 2.10 7.75
N ASN A 40 -2.68 1.30 7.59
CA ASN A 40 -2.86 0.05 8.29
C ASN A 40 -2.85 -1.09 7.28
N VAL A 41 -2.06 -2.12 7.57
CA VAL A 41 -1.90 -3.28 6.69
C VAL A 41 -2.60 -4.46 7.32
N ASN A 42 -3.41 -5.15 6.53
CA ASN A 42 -4.18 -6.25 7.08
C ASN A 42 -3.23 -7.36 7.53
N ASN A 43 -3.32 -7.80 8.77
CA ASN A 43 -2.46 -8.84 9.35
C ASN A 43 -0.95 -8.52 9.37
N PHE A 44 -0.57 -7.23 9.39
CA PHE A 44 0.82 -6.80 9.55
C PHE A 44 0.93 -5.55 10.43
N ASN A 45 1.64 -5.68 11.56
CA ASN A 45 1.85 -4.59 12.53
C ASN A 45 3.33 -4.21 12.71
N ASN A 46 4.25 -4.90 12.03
CA ASN A 46 5.69 -4.76 12.24
C ASN A 46 6.32 -3.81 11.20
N ILE A 47 5.73 -2.62 11.04
CA ILE A 47 6.26 -1.57 10.17
C ILE A 47 7.32 -0.80 10.94
N GLU A 48 8.52 -0.74 10.38
CA GLU A 48 9.65 -0.01 10.94
C GLU A 48 10.09 1.11 9.99
N VAL A 49 10.81 2.09 10.55
CA VAL A 49 11.36 3.19 9.76
C VAL A 49 12.41 2.61 8.81
N GLY A 50 12.23 2.83 7.50
CA GLY A 50 13.08 2.27 6.44
C GLY A 50 12.38 1.22 5.57
N ASP A 51 11.19 0.76 5.97
CA ASP A 51 10.34 -0.07 5.13
C ASP A 51 9.81 0.70 3.91
N ILE A 52 9.89 0.06 2.74
CA ILE A 52 9.33 0.56 1.50
C ILE A 52 8.01 -0.16 1.25
N VAL A 53 6.90 0.57 1.31
CA VAL A 53 5.56 0.04 1.01
C VAL A 53 5.22 0.34 -0.45
N GLU A 54 5.13 -0.70 -1.28
CA GLU A 54 4.67 -0.61 -2.66
C GLU A 54 3.22 -1.08 -2.79
N ALA A 55 2.33 -0.18 -3.16
CA ALA A 55 0.96 -0.52 -3.55
C ALA A 55 0.91 -0.81 -5.05
N TYR A 56 0.24 -1.91 -5.42
CA TYR A 56 0.02 -2.27 -6.81
C TYR A 56 -1.44 -2.64 -7.04
N GLU A 57 -1.94 -2.21 -8.19
CA GLU A 57 -3.27 -2.56 -8.66
C GLU A 57 -3.15 -3.50 -9.86
N ASN A 58 -3.95 -4.57 -9.87
CA ASN A 58 -4.08 -5.40 -11.06
C ASN A 58 -5.07 -4.73 -12.01
N VAL A 59 -4.55 -3.93 -12.93
CA VAL A 59 -5.34 -3.36 -14.03
C VAL A 59 -5.42 -4.39 -15.15
N GLU A 60 -6.62 -4.93 -15.39
CA GLU A 60 -6.90 -5.76 -16.56
C GLU A 60 -6.89 -4.88 -17.82
N VAL A 61 -5.73 -4.76 -18.45
CA VAL A 61 -5.62 -4.17 -19.78
C VAL A 61 -6.26 -5.12 -20.79
N LYS A 62 -7.51 -4.82 -21.19
CA LYS A 62 -8.12 -5.42 -22.38
C LYS A 62 -7.27 -5.07 -23.59
N ARG A 63 -6.45 -6.01 -24.06
CA ARG A 63 -5.70 -5.87 -25.31
C ARG A 63 -6.70 -5.66 -26.44
N LYS A 64 -6.82 -4.43 -26.91
CA LYS A 64 -7.45 -4.14 -28.20
C LYS A 64 -6.43 -4.56 -29.26
N LEU A 65 -6.59 -5.76 -29.80
CA LEU A 65 -6.01 -6.10 -31.09
C LEU A 65 -6.73 -5.21 -32.11
N ALA A 66 -5.99 -4.29 -32.73
CA ALA A 66 -6.45 -3.50 -33.86
C ALA A 66 -6.54 -4.36 -35.12
#